data_AF-A0A3S1C1R4-F1
#
_entry.id   AF-A0A3S1C1R4-F1
#
_cell.length_a   1.000
_cell.length_b   1.000
_cell.length_c   1.000
_cell.angle_alpha   90.00
_cell.angle_beta   90.00
_cell.angle_gamma   90.00
#
_symmetry.space_group_name_H-M   'P 1'
#
loop_
_entity.id
_entity.type
_entity.pdbx_description
1 polymer ?
#
loop_
_entity_poly.entity_id
_entity_poly.type
_entity_poly.pdbx_seq_one_letter_code
_entity_poly.pdbx_strand_id
1 'polypeptide(L)'
;MILSRGRRILASLLLCVLLLTTACSTKAPNRFDQVQQESTRQKSGQSVAENATQGSKLNAFFPDGEDGYERVYTQEKKGFSEANLKKDGKVVAQLAISDTTSLPGVASKYANSTKKIDGYPAVEQGKTQTSILVGKYQVKVISKDPLFTASDRADWIEKFDLDDLAKLK
;
A
#
# COMPACT_ATOMS: atom_id res chain seq x y z
N MET A 1 23.08 -21.69 73.97
CA MET A 1 22.10 -20.74 73.40
C MET A 1 22.64 -19.88 72.22
N ILE A 2 23.79 -20.24 71.62
CA ILE A 2 24.47 -19.43 70.57
C ILE A 2 24.26 -20.03 69.16
N LEU A 3 24.15 -21.36 69.05
CA LEU A 3 23.94 -22.08 67.78
C LEU A 3 22.58 -21.78 67.10
N SER A 4 21.52 -21.44 67.85
CA SER A 4 20.20 -21.15 67.28
C SER A 4 20.09 -19.72 66.70
N ARG A 5 20.89 -18.76 67.20
CA ARG A 5 20.90 -17.38 66.72
C ARG A 5 21.62 -17.25 65.37
N GLY A 6 22.77 -17.92 65.21
CA GLY A 6 23.49 -17.97 63.93
C GLY A 6 22.69 -18.64 62.81
N ARG A 7 21.97 -19.73 63.13
CA ARG A 7 21.12 -20.44 62.17
C ARG A 7 19.91 -19.60 61.71
N ARG A 8 19.37 -18.73 62.57
CA ARG A 8 18.31 -17.77 62.21
C ARG A 8 18.81 -16.64 61.33
N ILE A 9 19.98 -16.07 61.64
CA ILE A 9 20.59 -15.01 60.82
C ILE A 9 20.91 -15.55 59.42
N LEU A 10 21.48 -16.75 59.33
CA LEU A 10 21.78 -17.39 58.04
C LEU A 10 20.49 -17.68 57.24
N ALA A 11 19.42 -18.14 57.89
CA ALA A 11 18.14 -18.35 57.25
C ALA A 11 17.50 -17.05 56.74
N SER A 12 17.58 -15.96 57.51
CA SER A 12 17.11 -14.63 57.07
C SER A 12 17.91 -14.08 55.89
N LEU A 13 19.24 -14.27 55.90
CA LEU A 13 20.10 -13.87 54.79
C LEU A 13 19.80 -14.67 53.52
N LEU A 14 19.64 -15.99 53.63
CA LEU A 14 19.22 -16.86 52.52
C LEU A 14 17.84 -16.46 51.98
N LEU A 15 16.90 -16.11 52.86
CA LEU A 15 15.57 -15.66 52.45
C LEU A 15 15.62 -14.32 51.72
N CYS A 16 16.44 -13.37 52.18
CA CYS A 16 16.65 -12.09 51.49
C CYS A 16 17.27 -12.28 50.09
N VAL A 17 18.23 -13.20 49.94
CA VAL A 17 18.84 -13.50 48.64
C VAL A 17 17.85 -14.19 47.69
N LEU A 18 16.97 -15.06 48.20
CA LEU A 18 15.89 -15.68 47.42
C LEU A 18 14.82 -14.66 46.98
N LEU A 19 14.50 -13.68 47.82
CA LEU A 19 13.54 -12.62 47.48
C LEU A 19 14.11 -11.61 46.46
N LEU A 20 15.42 -11.33 46.49
CA LEU A 20 16.07 -10.42 45.55
C LEU A 20 16.24 -11.01 44.15
N THR A 21 16.30 -12.34 44.00
CA THR A 21 16.49 -13.02 42.71
C THR A 21 15.19 -13.30 41.94
N THR A 22 14.02 -13.23 42.60
CA THR A 22 12.71 -13.50 41.97
C THR A 22 11.99 -12.23 41.48
N ALA A 23 12.41 -11.04 41.93
CA ALA A 23 11.76 -9.77 41.60
C ALA A 23 12.13 -9.19 40.22
N CYS A 24 13.15 -9.73 39.54
CA CYS A 24 13.54 -9.34 38.18
C CYS A 24 13.29 -10.49 37.19
N SER A 25 12.05 -10.97 37.12
CA SER A 25 11.62 -11.79 35.98
C SER A 25 11.32 -10.85 34.81
N THR A 26 12.19 -10.85 33.79
CA THR A 26 11.90 -10.23 32.50
C THR A 26 10.58 -10.78 32.00
N LYS A 27 9.59 -9.90 31.82
CA LYS A 27 8.25 -10.23 31.31
C LYS A 27 8.43 -11.09 30.07
N ALA A 28 7.92 -12.33 30.13
CA ALA A 28 8.00 -13.23 28.99
C ALA A 28 7.32 -12.55 27.79
N PRO A 29 7.96 -12.57 26.59
CA PRO A 29 7.41 -11.90 25.43
C PRO A 29 6.03 -12.48 25.13
N ASN A 30 5.03 -11.60 25.09
CA ASN A 30 3.68 -11.95 24.70
C ASN A 30 3.67 -12.26 23.18
N ARG A 31 2.63 -12.96 22.71
CA ARG A 31 2.42 -13.27 21.29
C ARG A 31 2.49 -12.04 20.37
N PHE A 32 2.22 -10.85 20.89
CA PHE A 32 2.30 -9.59 20.16
C PHE A 32 3.72 -9.02 20.09
N ASP A 33 4.62 -9.37 21.02
CA ASP A 33 5.98 -8.85 21.05
C ASP A 33 6.82 -9.41 19.89
N GLN A 34 6.55 -10.66 19.48
CA GLN A 34 7.15 -11.25 18.28
C GLN A 34 6.66 -10.54 17.01
N VAL A 35 5.34 -10.35 16.88
CA VAL A 35 4.75 -9.64 15.73
C VAL A 35 5.20 -8.19 15.66
N GLN A 36 5.31 -7.51 16.80
CA GLN A 36 5.78 -6.13 16.88
C GLN A 36 7.27 -6.03 16.55
N GLN A 37 8.12 -6.95 17.02
CA GLN A 37 9.52 -7.00 16.64
C GLN A 37 9.71 -7.30 15.15
N GLU A 38 8.92 -8.23 14.60
CA GLU A 38 8.95 -8.56 13.17
C GLU A 38 8.52 -7.35 12.32
N SER A 39 7.40 -6.70 12.70
CA SER A 39 6.86 -5.50 12.04
C SER A 39 7.72 -4.23 12.21
N THR A 40 8.64 -4.21 13.18
CA THR A 40 9.58 -3.09 13.40
C THR A 40 10.91 -3.35 12.70
N ARG A 41 11.39 -4.61 12.68
CA ARG A 41 12.64 -5.01 12.00
C ARG A 41 12.48 -5.06 10.49
N GLN A 42 11.38 -5.64 10.04
CA GLN A 42 10.89 -5.36 8.70
C GLN A 42 10.28 -3.95 8.82
N LYS A 43 10.79 -2.92 8.16
CA LYS A 43 10.02 -1.68 7.94
C LYS A 43 8.84 -1.97 6.99
N SER A 44 8.08 -3.05 7.22
CA SER A 44 7.01 -3.58 6.37
C SER A 44 5.64 -3.06 6.76
N GLY A 45 5.55 -2.20 7.77
CA GLY A 45 4.41 -1.29 7.92
C GLY A 45 4.52 -0.20 6.86
N GLN A 46 3.79 -0.34 5.77
CA GLN A 46 3.83 0.46 4.54
C GLN A 46 3.70 1.98 4.78
N SER A 47 4.77 2.61 5.25
CA SER A 47 4.95 4.04 5.05
C SER A 47 5.08 4.25 3.55
N VAL A 48 4.27 5.16 2.99
CA VAL A 48 4.45 5.60 1.62
C VAL A 48 5.90 6.04 1.45
N ALA A 49 6.59 5.51 0.45
CA ALA A 49 7.99 5.80 0.20
C ALA A 49 8.23 7.31 0.18
N GLU A 50 9.32 7.75 0.82
CA GLU A 50 9.61 9.18 0.96
C GLU A 50 9.77 9.87 -0.40
N ASN A 51 10.20 9.14 -1.42
CA ASN A 51 10.34 9.59 -2.80
C ASN A 51 9.12 9.27 -3.69
N ALA A 52 8.02 8.74 -3.14
CA ALA A 52 6.81 8.52 -3.91
C ALA A 52 6.21 9.86 -4.36
N THR A 53 5.70 9.86 -5.57
CA THR A 53 5.18 11.06 -6.25
C THR A 53 3.97 11.63 -5.53
N GLN A 54 3.94 12.94 -5.29
CA GLN A 54 2.77 13.57 -4.66
C GLN A 54 1.52 13.39 -5.53
N GLY A 55 0.40 12.97 -4.94
CA GLY A 55 -0.84 12.65 -5.67
C GLY A 55 -1.35 13.78 -6.56
N SER A 56 -1.29 15.03 -6.08
CA SER A 56 -1.68 16.20 -6.86
C SER A 56 -0.86 16.42 -8.13
N LYS A 57 0.40 15.94 -8.17
CA LYS A 57 1.20 15.96 -9.41
C LYS A 57 0.69 14.94 -10.42
N LEU A 58 0.07 13.85 -9.95
CA LEU A 58 -0.47 12.81 -10.83
C LEU A 58 -1.76 13.26 -11.52
N ASN A 59 -2.49 14.23 -10.95
CA ASN A 59 -3.74 14.73 -11.52
C ASN A 59 -3.58 15.28 -12.94
N ALA A 60 -2.44 15.92 -13.23
CA ALA A 60 -2.16 16.51 -14.54
C ALA A 60 -2.18 15.51 -15.69
N PHE A 61 -2.01 14.21 -15.41
CA PHE A 61 -2.01 13.16 -16.43
C PHE A 61 -3.39 12.49 -16.61
N PHE A 62 -4.38 12.84 -15.81
CA PHE A 62 -5.73 12.29 -15.97
C PHE A 62 -6.40 12.94 -17.17
N PRO A 63 -7.17 12.16 -17.95
CA PRO A 63 -7.98 12.71 -19.02
C PRO A 63 -9.01 13.68 -18.45
N ASP A 64 -9.35 14.68 -19.25
CA ASP A 64 -10.47 15.56 -18.96
C ASP A 64 -11.83 14.88 -19.17
N GLY A 65 -12.86 15.50 -18.60
CA GLY A 65 -14.23 15.11 -18.86
C GLY A 65 -14.63 15.61 -20.25
N GLU A 66 -14.76 14.69 -21.20
CA GLU A 66 -15.19 14.96 -22.58
C GLU A 66 -16.39 14.08 -22.95
N ASP A 67 -17.07 14.35 -24.06
CA ASP A 67 -18.19 13.55 -24.57
C ASP A 67 -19.31 13.32 -23.54
N GLY A 68 -19.56 14.31 -22.69
CA GLY A 68 -20.55 14.25 -21.61
C GLY A 68 -20.13 13.39 -20.42
N TYR A 69 -18.87 13.02 -20.32
CA TYR A 69 -18.27 12.48 -19.11
C TYR A 69 -17.76 13.60 -18.20
N GLU A 70 -17.80 13.36 -16.89
CA GLU A 70 -17.27 14.24 -15.87
C GLU A 70 -16.25 13.48 -15.03
N ARG A 71 -15.05 14.05 -14.85
CA ARG A 71 -13.98 13.47 -14.05
C ARG A 71 -13.89 14.22 -12.71
N VAL A 72 -14.09 13.50 -11.61
CA VAL A 72 -14.16 14.05 -10.24
C VAL A 72 -13.15 13.33 -9.35
N TYR A 73 -12.12 14.02 -8.88
CA TYR A 73 -11.13 13.43 -7.96
C TYR A 73 -11.77 13.02 -6.63
N THR A 74 -11.47 11.81 -6.18
CA THR A 74 -12.00 11.23 -4.93
C THR A 74 -10.92 11.01 -3.89
N GLN A 75 -9.68 10.77 -4.32
CA GLN A 75 -8.55 10.55 -3.43
C GLN A 75 -7.28 11.12 -4.03
N GLU A 76 -6.55 11.87 -3.21
CA GLU A 76 -5.21 12.35 -3.53
C GLU A 76 -4.33 12.13 -2.31
N LYS A 77 -3.30 11.29 -2.48
CA LYS A 77 -2.32 11.04 -1.44
C LYS A 77 -0.96 10.82 -2.07
N LYS A 78 0.08 10.79 -1.26
CA LYS A 78 1.41 10.49 -1.77
C LYS A 78 1.42 9.08 -2.40
N GLY A 79 1.93 9.01 -3.62
CA GLY A 79 1.98 7.83 -4.48
C GLY A 79 0.64 7.43 -5.13
N PHE A 80 -0.43 8.22 -5.03
CA PHE A 80 -1.73 7.81 -5.56
C PHE A 80 -2.66 8.99 -5.85
N SER A 81 -3.32 8.94 -7.01
CA SER A 81 -4.49 9.76 -7.31
C SER A 81 -5.59 8.88 -7.90
N GLU A 82 -6.84 9.19 -7.58
CA GLU A 82 -8.03 8.51 -8.08
C GLU A 82 -9.12 9.54 -8.40
N ALA A 83 -9.82 9.31 -9.51
CA ALA A 83 -10.97 10.07 -9.90
C ALA A 83 -12.13 9.14 -10.30
N ASN A 84 -13.34 9.50 -9.91
CA ASN A 84 -14.54 8.94 -10.50
C ASN A 84 -14.73 9.51 -11.90
N LEU A 85 -15.06 8.64 -12.83
CA LEU A 85 -15.58 9.00 -14.13
C LEU A 85 -17.10 8.84 -14.10
N LYS A 86 -17.81 9.94 -14.31
CA LYS A 86 -19.27 9.99 -14.34
C LYS A 86 -19.79 10.18 -15.75
N LYS A 87 -20.95 9.62 -16.03
CA LYS A 87 -21.74 9.86 -17.24
C LYS A 87 -23.18 10.05 -16.79
N ASP A 88 -23.81 11.15 -17.22
CA ASP A 88 -25.18 11.51 -16.83
C ASP A 88 -25.41 11.49 -15.30
N GLY A 89 -24.42 11.99 -14.55
CA GLY A 89 -24.44 12.04 -13.08
C GLY A 89 -24.14 10.71 -12.36
N LYS A 90 -24.07 9.58 -13.08
CA LYS A 90 -23.76 8.26 -12.52
C LYS A 90 -22.27 7.94 -12.65
N VAL A 91 -21.65 7.40 -11.60
CA VAL A 91 -20.27 6.88 -11.68
C VAL A 91 -20.25 5.61 -12.53
N VAL A 92 -19.56 5.65 -13.66
CA VAL A 92 -19.46 4.52 -14.60
C VAL A 92 -18.10 3.83 -14.54
N ALA A 93 -17.05 4.55 -14.16
CA ALA A 93 -15.73 3.99 -13.90
C ALA A 93 -14.96 4.77 -12.82
N GLN A 94 -13.85 4.19 -12.37
CA GLN A 94 -12.82 4.87 -11.59
C GLN A 94 -11.50 4.83 -12.35
N LEU A 95 -10.86 6.00 -12.41
CA LEU A 95 -9.56 6.26 -13.00
C LEU A 95 -8.54 6.35 -11.87
N ALA A 96 -7.38 5.72 -11.99
CA ALA A 96 -6.35 5.79 -10.95
C ALA A 96 -4.93 5.75 -11.52
N ILE A 97 -4.04 6.54 -10.91
CA ILE A 97 -2.59 6.46 -11.13
C ILE A 97 -1.94 6.15 -9.78
N SER A 98 -1.14 5.08 -9.75
CA SER A 98 -0.42 4.64 -8.55
C SER A 98 1.09 4.62 -8.81
N ASP A 99 1.87 5.27 -7.96
CA ASP A 99 3.32 5.12 -7.91
C ASP A 99 3.66 3.78 -7.23
N THR A 100 4.25 2.86 -7.99
CA THR A 100 4.51 1.50 -7.52
C THR A 100 5.72 1.38 -6.60
N THR A 101 6.45 2.47 -6.34
CA THR A 101 7.63 2.49 -5.44
C THR A 101 7.28 1.98 -4.03
N SER A 102 6.06 2.24 -3.57
CA SER A 102 5.57 1.81 -2.25
C SER A 102 4.78 0.50 -2.29
N LEU A 103 4.63 -0.11 -3.48
CA LEU A 103 3.73 -1.23 -3.75
C LEU A 103 4.53 -2.44 -4.25
N PRO A 104 5.20 -3.18 -3.35
CA PRO A 104 6.01 -4.33 -3.74
C PRO A 104 5.17 -5.34 -4.53
N GLY A 105 5.70 -5.81 -5.66
CA GLY A 105 5.06 -6.82 -6.50
C GLY A 105 3.97 -6.31 -7.45
N VAL A 106 3.73 -5.00 -7.56
CA VAL A 106 2.83 -4.48 -8.61
C VAL A 106 3.49 -4.59 -9.98
N ALA A 107 4.73 -4.10 -10.12
CA ALA A 107 5.45 -4.13 -11.39
C ALA A 107 5.65 -5.56 -11.95
N SER A 108 5.86 -6.55 -11.07
CA SER A 108 6.05 -7.95 -11.50
C SER A 108 4.83 -8.57 -12.17
N LYS A 109 3.61 -8.05 -11.91
CA LYS A 109 2.38 -8.52 -12.59
C LYS A 109 2.42 -8.26 -14.10
N TYR A 110 3.22 -7.30 -14.54
CA TYR A 110 3.33 -6.89 -15.94
C TYR A 110 4.45 -7.62 -16.68
N ALA A 111 5.38 -8.27 -15.97
CA ALA A 111 6.58 -8.88 -16.54
C ALA A 111 6.28 -9.92 -17.64
N ASN A 112 5.17 -10.65 -17.50
CA ASN A 112 4.75 -11.69 -18.45
C ASN A 112 3.55 -11.25 -19.30
N SER A 113 3.21 -9.95 -19.32
CA SER A 113 2.09 -9.50 -20.13
C SER A 113 2.41 -9.60 -21.62
N THR A 114 1.52 -10.27 -22.36
CA THR A 114 1.55 -10.32 -23.83
C THR A 114 0.66 -9.26 -24.48
N LYS A 115 -0.20 -8.58 -23.69
CA LYS A 115 -1.09 -7.52 -24.17
C LYS A 115 -0.44 -6.16 -23.96
N LYS A 116 -0.74 -5.23 -24.87
CA LYS A 116 -0.33 -3.84 -24.76
C LYS A 116 -1.51 -2.90 -25.02
N ILE A 117 -1.50 -1.77 -24.33
CA ILE A 117 -2.37 -0.62 -24.59
C ILE A 117 -1.42 0.58 -24.69
N ASP A 118 -1.52 1.33 -25.78
CA ASP A 118 -0.59 2.41 -26.14
C ASP A 118 0.91 2.05 -25.99
N GLY A 119 1.28 0.81 -26.38
CA GLY A 119 2.66 0.32 -26.31
C GLY A 119 3.14 -0.16 -24.93
N TYR A 120 2.39 0.10 -23.86
CA TYR A 120 2.71 -0.32 -22.49
C TYR A 120 2.13 -1.69 -22.14
N PRO A 121 2.81 -2.52 -21.32
CA PRO A 121 2.30 -3.83 -20.93
C PRO A 121 0.99 -3.68 -20.13
N ALA A 122 -0.03 -4.42 -20.54
CA ALA A 122 -1.38 -4.32 -20.00
C ALA A 122 -1.80 -5.58 -19.25
N VAL A 123 -2.51 -5.43 -18.14
CA VAL A 123 -3.05 -6.55 -17.34
C VAL A 123 -4.51 -6.27 -17.02
N GLU A 124 -5.34 -7.29 -17.21
CA GLU A 124 -6.72 -7.32 -16.72
C GLU A 124 -6.77 -8.06 -15.39
N GLN A 125 -7.45 -7.49 -14.39
CA GLN A 125 -7.66 -8.12 -13.10
C GLN A 125 -9.15 -8.32 -12.84
N GLY A 126 -9.57 -9.59 -12.82
CA GLY A 126 -10.99 -9.94 -12.77
C GLY A 126 -11.73 -9.46 -14.03
N LYS A 127 -13.01 -9.11 -13.88
CA LYS A 127 -13.86 -8.66 -15.01
C LYS A 127 -13.94 -7.14 -15.16
N THR A 128 -13.49 -6.41 -14.15
CA THR A 128 -13.78 -4.96 -14.01
C THR A 128 -12.55 -4.08 -14.10
N GLN A 129 -11.33 -4.62 -14.11
CA GLN A 129 -10.12 -3.80 -14.06
C GLN A 129 -9.24 -4.04 -15.28
N THR A 130 -8.78 -2.96 -15.90
CA THR A 130 -7.68 -2.96 -16.86
C THR A 130 -6.63 -1.98 -16.35
N SER A 131 -5.36 -2.33 -16.51
CA SER A 131 -4.26 -1.46 -16.09
C SER A 131 -3.05 -1.64 -16.97
N ILE A 132 -2.22 -0.61 -17.06
CA ILE A 132 -0.91 -0.64 -17.71
C ILE A 132 0.19 -0.23 -16.73
N LEU A 133 1.43 -0.55 -17.07
CA LEU A 133 2.62 -0.07 -16.37
C LEU A 133 3.42 0.88 -17.26
N VAL A 134 3.53 2.13 -16.82
CA VAL A 134 4.27 3.23 -17.47
C VAL A 134 5.43 3.61 -16.56
N GLY A 135 6.63 3.11 -16.85
CA GLY A 135 7.77 3.25 -15.96
C GLY A 135 7.48 2.67 -14.56
N LYS A 136 7.49 3.52 -13.52
CA LYS A 136 7.12 3.13 -12.15
C LYS A 136 5.64 3.33 -11.81
N TYR A 137 4.82 3.84 -12.75
CA TYR A 137 3.42 4.17 -12.50
C TYR A 137 2.48 3.11 -13.07
N GLN A 138 1.51 2.70 -12.26
CA GLN A 138 0.37 1.91 -12.72
C GLN A 138 -0.78 2.87 -13.05
N VAL A 139 -1.21 2.87 -14.30
CA VAL A 139 -2.45 3.54 -14.74
C VAL A 139 -3.55 2.49 -14.82
N LYS A 140 -4.72 2.79 -14.26
CA LYS A 140 -5.80 1.80 -14.10
C LYS A 140 -7.16 2.42 -14.29
N VAL A 141 -8.03 1.66 -14.95
CA VAL A 141 -9.46 1.94 -15.03
C VAL A 141 -10.23 0.77 -14.43
N ILE A 142 -11.24 1.09 -13.62
CA ILE A 142 -12.09 0.13 -12.92
C ILE A 142 -13.54 0.40 -13.29
N SER A 143 -14.20 -0.53 -13.97
CA SER A 143 -15.64 -0.46 -14.26
C SER A 143 -16.46 -0.41 -12.97
N LYS A 144 -17.39 0.53 -12.88
CA LYS A 144 -18.42 0.61 -11.84
C LYS A 144 -19.81 0.35 -12.40
N ASP A 145 -20.00 0.60 -13.69
CA ASP A 145 -21.15 0.17 -14.44
C ASP A 145 -20.84 -1.17 -15.15
N PRO A 146 -21.72 -2.20 -15.08
CA PRO A 146 -21.54 -3.44 -15.82
C PRO A 146 -21.50 -3.26 -17.35
N LEU A 147 -22.05 -2.16 -17.88
CA LEU A 147 -21.97 -1.82 -19.30
C LEU A 147 -20.64 -1.17 -19.68
N PHE A 148 -19.79 -0.80 -18.71
CA PHE A 148 -18.45 -0.28 -18.97
C PHE A 148 -17.47 -1.44 -19.20
N THR A 149 -17.22 -1.73 -20.47
CA THR A 149 -16.54 -2.94 -20.94
C THR A 149 -15.02 -2.87 -20.85
N ALA A 150 -14.34 -3.96 -21.19
CA ALA A 150 -12.87 -3.97 -21.28
C ALA A 150 -12.33 -3.03 -22.37
N SER A 151 -13.08 -2.84 -23.47
CA SER A 151 -12.72 -1.90 -24.54
C SER A 151 -12.79 -0.47 -24.02
N ASP A 152 -13.90 -0.09 -23.38
CA ASP A 152 -14.05 1.25 -22.80
C ASP A 152 -12.92 1.56 -21.80
N ARG A 153 -12.52 0.57 -21.00
CA ARG A 153 -11.37 0.73 -20.10
C ARG A 153 -10.05 0.93 -20.84
N ALA A 154 -9.84 0.26 -21.96
CA ALA A 154 -8.64 0.46 -22.77
C ALA A 154 -8.65 1.85 -23.40
N ASP A 155 -9.75 2.25 -24.02
CA ASP A 155 -9.92 3.57 -24.63
C ASP A 155 -9.67 4.68 -23.60
N TRP A 156 -10.20 4.54 -22.38
CA TRP A 156 -9.94 5.51 -21.31
C TRP A 156 -8.51 5.50 -20.77
N ILE A 157 -7.79 4.37 -20.84
CA ILE A 157 -6.36 4.32 -20.49
C ILE A 157 -5.55 5.12 -21.51
N GLU A 158 -5.88 5.03 -22.80
CA GLU A 158 -5.19 5.75 -23.88
C GLU A 158 -5.40 7.27 -23.80
N LYS A 159 -6.47 7.73 -23.15
CA LYS A 159 -6.73 9.16 -22.93
C LYS A 159 -5.87 9.80 -21.83
N PHE A 160 -5.19 9.03 -20.99
CA PHE A 160 -4.24 9.60 -20.05
C PHE A 160 -3.04 10.18 -20.81
N ASP A 161 -2.39 11.19 -20.25
CA ASP A 161 -1.11 11.67 -20.78
C ASP A 161 0.02 10.71 -20.37
N LEU A 162 0.11 9.59 -21.10
CA LEU A 162 1.06 8.52 -20.82
C LEU A 162 2.50 8.91 -21.16
N ASP A 163 2.68 9.78 -22.16
CA ASP A 163 3.99 10.25 -22.60
C ASP A 163 4.64 11.16 -21.56
N ASP A 164 3.91 12.13 -21.01
CA ASP A 164 4.47 12.98 -19.95
C ASP A 164 4.53 12.24 -18.61
N LEU A 165 3.63 11.30 -18.34
CA LEU A 165 3.73 10.41 -17.19
C LEU A 165 5.02 9.56 -17.24
N ALA A 166 5.40 9.05 -18.41
CA ALA A 166 6.62 8.27 -18.61
C ALA A 166 7.91 9.08 -18.35
N LYS A 167 7.84 10.41 -18.53
CA LYS A 167 8.97 11.33 -18.29
C LYS A 167 9.13 11.70 -16.80
N LEU A 168 8.14 11.38 -15.96
CA LEU A 168 8.15 11.75 -14.54
C LEU A 168 9.06 10.83 -13.72
N LYS A 169 10.21 11.37 -13.27
CA LYS A 169 11.24 10.64 -12.51
C LYS A 169 10.87 10.38 -11.05
#